data_AF-D5PDX6-F1
#
_entry.id   AF-D5PDX6-F1
#
_cell.length_a   1.000
_cell.length_b   1.000
_cell.length_c   1.000
_cell.angle_alpha   90.00
_cell.angle_beta   90.00
_cell.angle_gamma   90.00
#
_symmetry.space_group_name_H-M   'P 1'
#
loop_
_entity.id
_entity.type
_entity.pdbx_description
1 polymer ?
#
loop_
_entity_poly.entity_id
_entity_poly.type
_entity_poly.pdbx_seq_one_letter_code
_entity_poly.pdbx_strand_id
1 'polypeptide(L)'
;VMCYNRIAILADLHTALTDGPCNPSRGLAELAAPLLADNTYTTALYKIAERLPLRAALLWSRIGDQLSGQPRIEALTLAAVFALKGGNPGISATLINRVDVAVRRNHTQAPAMINVLKLDHRVREHLPYLPA
;
A
#
# COMPACT_ATOMS: atom_id res chain seq x y z
N VAL A 1 15.29 -20.34 -11.25
CA VAL A 1 15.64 -19.16 -12.08
C VAL A 1 14.91 -17.87 -11.65
N MET A 2 13.76 -17.91 -10.95
CA MET A 2 12.98 -16.70 -10.59
C MET A 2 13.39 -15.89 -9.33
N CYS A 3 14.28 -16.38 -8.46
CA CYS A 3 14.60 -15.65 -7.22
C CYS A 3 15.42 -14.37 -7.43
N TYR A 4 16.26 -14.31 -8.47
CA TYR A 4 17.10 -13.14 -8.76
C TYR A 4 16.29 -11.90 -9.13
N ASN A 5 15.15 -12.07 -9.82
CA ASN A 5 14.32 -10.94 -10.23
C ASN A 5 13.63 -10.27 -9.02
N ARG A 6 13.23 -11.06 -8.00
CA ARG A 6 12.51 -10.54 -6.82
C ARG A 6 13.40 -9.73 -5.87
N ILE A 7 14.65 -10.16 -5.70
CA ILE A 7 15.63 -9.40 -4.92
C ILE A 7 15.93 -8.05 -5.60
N ALA A 8 16.05 -8.05 -6.93
CA ALA A 8 16.23 -6.81 -7.70
C ALA A 8 15.04 -5.86 -7.51
N ILE A 9 13.80 -6.36 -7.58
CA ILE A 9 12.60 -5.54 -7.36
C ILE A 9 12.58 -4.95 -5.93
N LEU A 10 12.94 -5.73 -4.91
CA LEU A 10 13.02 -5.23 -3.54
C LEU A 10 14.13 -4.17 -3.38
N ALA A 11 15.26 -4.32 -4.06
CA ALA A 11 16.33 -3.34 -4.08
C ALA A 11 15.90 -2.03 -4.79
N ASP A 12 15.18 -2.14 -5.90
CA ASP A 12 14.63 -0.99 -6.63
C ASP A 12 13.58 -0.25 -5.79
N LEU A 13 12.71 -1.00 -5.09
CA LEU A 13 11.73 -0.44 -4.16
C LEU A 13 12.43 0.26 -2.99
N HIS A 14 13.47 -0.35 -2.41
CA HIS A 14 14.26 0.27 -1.36
C HIS A 14 14.91 1.57 -1.85
N THR A 15 15.54 1.55 -3.02
CA THR A 15 16.17 2.73 -3.63
C THR A 15 15.15 3.84 -3.92
N ALA A 16 13.98 3.50 -4.45
CA ALA A 16 12.89 4.45 -4.67
C ALA A 16 12.37 5.09 -3.36
N LEU A 17 12.53 4.38 -2.25
CA LEU A 17 12.10 4.79 -0.92
C LEU A 17 13.16 5.62 -0.20
N THR A 18 14.45 5.27 -0.29
CA THR A 18 15.57 5.98 0.37
C THR A 18 16.07 7.17 -0.43
N ASP A 19 16.37 6.97 -1.72
CA ASP A 19 17.17 7.91 -2.52
C ASP A 19 16.37 8.54 -3.67
N GLY A 20 15.28 7.89 -4.09
CA GLY A 20 14.44 8.33 -5.20
C GLY A 20 13.38 9.38 -4.83
N PRO A 21 12.74 10.02 -5.84
CA PRO A 21 11.66 11.00 -5.66
C PRO A 21 10.31 10.38 -5.23
N CYS A 22 10.32 9.14 -4.74
CA CYS A 22 9.14 8.29 -4.49
C CYS A 22 8.15 8.27 -5.66
N ASN A 23 8.60 8.44 -6.91
CA ASN A 23 7.77 8.44 -8.11
C ASN A 23 8.08 7.19 -8.95
N PRO A 24 7.41 6.06 -8.67
CA PRO A 24 7.73 4.79 -9.33
C PRO A 24 7.32 4.83 -10.80
N SER A 25 8.14 4.25 -11.67
CA SER A 25 7.72 4.01 -13.05
C SER A 25 6.60 2.98 -13.09
N ARG A 26 5.81 2.99 -14.18
CA ARG A 26 4.79 1.95 -14.41
C ARG A 26 5.40 0.54 -14.42
N GLY A 27 6.57 0.38 -15.03
CA GLY A 27 7.28 -0.91 -15.05
C GLY A 27 7.65 -1.40 -13.64
N LEU A 28 8.12 -0.51 -12.77
CA LEU A 28 8.40 -0.88 -11.37
C LEU A 28 7.11 -1.27 -10.62
N ALA A 29 6.00 -0.55 -10.86
CA ALA A 29 4.72 -0.89 -10.27
C ALA A 29 4.22 -2.28 -10.70
N GLU A 30 4.32 -2.60 -11.99
CA GLU A 30 3.95 -3.90 -12.55
C GLU A 30 4.84 -5.03 -12.01
N LEU A 31 6.15 -4.77 -11.85
CA LEU A 31 7.08 -5.73 -11.24
C LEU A 31 6.83 -5.93 -9.73
N ALA A 32 6.37 -4.90 -9.02
CA ALA A 32 6.04 -5.00 -7.60
C ALA A 32 4.71 -5.72 -7.34
N ALA A 33 3.77 -5.73 -8.29
CA ALA A 33 2.44 -6.32 -8.12
C ALA A 33 2.45 -7.80 -7.67
N PRO A 34 3.28 -8.70 -8.24
CA PRO A 34 3.39 -10.08 -7.76
C PRO A 34 3.85 -10.21 -6.30
N LEU A 35 4.65 -9.27 -5.79
CA LEU A 35 5.12 -9.29 -4.39
C LEU A 35 3.99 -9.01 -3.39
N LEU A 36 2.95 -8.27 -3.81
CA LEU A 36 1.78 -7.98 -2.99
C LEU A 36 0.85 -9.18 -2.83
N ALA A 37 0.85 -10.11 -3.79
CA ALA A 37 0.04 -11.32 -3.74
C ALA A 37 0.70 -12.46 -2.95
N ASP A 38 2.00 -12.36 -2.68
CA ASP A 38 2.79 -13.41 -2.04
C ASP A 38 3.12 -13.04 -0.58
N ASN A 39 2.40 -13.68 0.34
CA ASN A 39 2.52 -13.45 1.78
C ASN A 39 3.94 -13.69 2.34
N THR A 40 4.80 -14.42 1.62
CA THR A 40 6.19 -14.60 2.04
C THR A 40 6.99 -13.30 2.03
N TYR A 41 6.59 -12.33 1.21
CA TYR A 41 7.28 -11.05 1.08
C TYR A 41 6.70 -9.95 1.95
N THR A 42 5.52 -10.14 2.56
CA THR A 42 4.88 -9.13 3.43
C THR A 42 5.86 -8.62 4.48
N THR A 43 6.54 -9.51 5.20
CA THR A 43 7.54 -9.11 6.20
C THR A 43 8.67 -8.27 5.61
N ALA A 44 9.14 -8.59 4.40
CA ALA A 44 10.19 -7.83 3.72
C ALA A 44 9.70 -6.42 3.32
N LEU A 45 8.50 -6.32 2.74
CA LEU A 45 7.88 -5.05 2.35
C LEU A 45 7.68 -4.13 3.57
N TYR A 46 7.33 -4.68 4.73
CA TYR A 46 7.23 -3.92 5.97
C TYR A 46 8.59 -3.49 6.54
N LYS A 47 9.61 -4.35 6.43
CA LYS A 47 10.97 -4.04 6.90
C LYS A 47 11.63 -2.93 6.10
N ILE A 48 11.55 -2.94 4.77
CA ILE A 48 12.15 -1.88 3.94
C ILE A 48 11.55 -0.49 4.24
N ALA A 49 10.30 -0.46 4.71
CA ALA A 49 9.58 0.76 5.04
C ALA A 49 9.74 1.21 6.51
N GLU A 50 10.39 0.42 7.36
CA GLU A 50 10.32 0.58 8.82
C GLU A 50 10.77 1.96 9.32
N ARG A 51 11.82 2.52 8.70
CA ARG A 51 12.39 3.82 9.10
C ARG A 51 11.76 5.01 8.41
N LEU A 52 10.97 4.80 7.36
CA LEU A 52 10.43 5.85 6.50
C LEU A 52 8.95 5.62 6.15
N PRO A 53 8.07 5.46 7.15
CA PRO A 53 6.69 5.03 6.93
C PRO A 53 5.90 6.00 6.04
N LEU A 54 6.02 7.32 6.20
CA LEU A 54 5.30 8.27 5.34
C LEU A 54 5.78 8.26 3.88
N ARG A 55 7.09 8.06 3.63
CA ARG A 55 7.61 7.89 2.27
C ARG A 55 7.13 6.57 1.66
N ALA A 56 7.09 5.50 2.46
CA ALA A 56 6.52 4.23 2.03
C ALA A 56 5.04 4.38 1.67
N ALA A 57 4.25 5.09 2.47
CA ALA A 57 2.85 5.38 2.18
C ALA A 57 2.69 6.12 0.85
N LEU A 58 3.51 7.14 0.59
CA LEU A 58 3.49 7.87 -0.67
C LEU A 58 3.87 6.98 -1.87
N LEU A 59 4.95 6.20 -1.73
CA LEU A 59 5.42 5.30 -2.78
C LEU A 59 4.34 4.27 -3.13
N TRP A 60 3.78 3.58 -2.14
CA TRP A 60 2.75 2.56 -2.36
C TRP A 60 1.43 3.15 -2.87
N SER A 61 1.07 4.38 -2.45
CA SER A 61 -0.06 5.10 -3.05
C SER A 61 0.15 5.30 -4.55
N ARG A 62 1.34 5.75 -4.96
CA ARG A 62 1.68 6.00 -6.38
C ARG A 62 1.80 4.71 -7.17
N ILE A 63 2.33 3.63 -6.59
CA ILE A 63 2.28 2.28 -7.19
C ILE A 63 0.83 1.89 -7.43
N GLY A 64 -0.05 2.06 -6.43
CA GLY A 64 -1.48 1.77 -6.54
C GLY A 64 -2.17 2.56 -7.67
N ASP A 65 -1.74 3.81 -7.92
CA ASP A 65 -2.27 4.63 -9.02
C ASP A 65 -1.87 4.13 -10.42
N GLN A 66 -0.77 3.37 -10.52
CA GLN A 66 -0.33 2.73 -11.78
C GLN A 66 -0.96 1.35 -12.01
N LEU A 67 -1.59 0.76 -10.99
CA LEU A 67 -2.13 -0.60 -11.01
C LEU A 67 -3.67 -0.61 -11.15
N SER A 68 -4.20 -1.80 -11.44
CA SER A 68 -5.63 -2.08 -11.51
C SER A 68 -5.99 -3.37 -10.77
N GLY A 69 -7.28 -3.62 -10.53
CA GLY A 69 -7.76 -4.84 -9.89
C GLY A 69 -7.24 -5.04 -8.46
N GLN A 70 -6.96 -6.29 -8.09
CA GLN A 70 -6.50 -6.66 -6.75
C GLN A 70 -5.13 -6.06 -6.38
N PRO A 71 -4.09 -6.04 -7.25
CA PRO A 71 -2.81 -5.43 -6.90
C PRO A 71 -2.89 -3.96 -6.50
N ARG A 72 -3.77 -3.18 -7.13
CA ARG A 72 -4.05 -1.81 -6.70
C ARG A 72 -4.61 -1.75 -5.28
N ILE A 73 -5.55 -2.64 -4.95
CA ILE A 73 -6.17 -2.70 -3.63
C ILE A 73 -5.14 -3.06 -2.56
N GLU A 74 -4.26 -4.04 -2.82
CA GLU A 74 -3.19 -4.42 -1.91
C GLU A 74 -2.18 -3.28 -1.72
N ALA A 75 -1.76 -2.62 -2.81
CA ALA A 75 -0.84 -1.49 -2.75
C ALA A 75 -1.40 -0.33 -1.92
N LEU A 76 -2.67 0.04 -2.14
CA LEU A 76 -3.34 1.09 -1.38
C LEU A 76 -3.56 0.69 0.08
N THR A 77 -3.81 -0.59 0.36
CA THR A 77 -3.93 -1.11 1.73
C THR A 77 -2.59 -0.97 2.46
N LEU A 78 -1.50 -1.38 1.83
CA LEU A 78 -0.15 -1.24 2.39
C LEU A 78 0.22 0.24 2.62
N ALA A 79 -0.17 1.12 1.70
CA ALA A 79 -0.02 2.56 1.87
C ALA A 79 -0.77 3.08 3.10
N ALA A 80 -2.01 2.63 3.32
CA ALA A 80 -2.82 3.03 4.47
C ALA A 80 -2.16 2.61 5.80
N VAL A 81 -1.64 1.39 5.86
CA VAL A 81 -0.90 0.90 7.03
C VAL A 81 0.31 1.77 7.32
N PHE A 82 1.11 2.09 6.31
CA PHE A 82 2.29 2.93 6.50
C PHE A 82 1.95 4.38 6.83
N ALA A 83 0.84 4.93 6.31
CA ALA A 83 0.37 6.25 6.69
C ALA A 83 0.02 6.30 8.19
N LEU A 84 -0.68 5.29 8.70
CA LEU A 84 -0.99 5.18 10.13
C LEU A 84 0.28 4.97 10.97
N LYS A 85 1.18 4.07 10.57
CA LYS A 85 2.47 3.84 11.24
C LYS A 85 3.34 5.11 11.28
N GLY A 86 3.23 5.95 10.24
CA GLY A 86 3.88 7.25 10.15
C GLY A 86 3.18 8.37 10.93
N GLY A 87 2.14 8.05 11.70
CA GLY A 87 1.44 9.02 12.55
C GLY A 87 0.42 9.89 11.81
N ASN A 88 0.02 9.53 10.59
CA ASN A 88 -0.94 10.29 9.79
C ASN A 88 -2.25 9.50 9.55
N PRO A 89 -3.16 9.46 10.55
CA PRO A 89 -4.41 8.71 10.45
C PRO A 89 -5.36 9.28 9.39
N GLY A 90 -5.33 10.59 9.10
CA GLY A 90 -6.15 11.21 8.05
C GLY A 90 -5.77 10.76 6.64
N ILE A 91 -4.47 10.62 6.35
CA ILE A 91 -4.01 10.03 5.08
C ILE A 91 -4.42 8.54 5.03
N SER A 92 -4.29 7.81 6.14
CA SER A 92 -4.75 6.41 6.21
C SER A 92 -6.24 6.29 5.87
N ALA A 93 -7.11 7.10 6.48
CA ALA A 93 -8.54 7.15 6.19
C ALA A 93 -8.83 7.48 4.70
N THR A 94 -8.08 8.41 4.12
CA THR A 94 -8.20 8.74 2.69
C THR A 94 -7.85 7.55 1.80
N LEU A 95 -6.80 6.79 2.15
CA LEU A 95 -6.39 5.60 1.42
C LEU A 95 -7.40 4.46 1.59
N ILE A 96 -7.98 4.29 2.78
CA ILE A 96 -9.09 3.35 3.02
C ILE A 96 -10.28 3.65 2.12
N ASN A 97 -10.69 4.93 2.01
CA ASN A 97 -11.77 5.33 1.10
C ASN A 97 -11.44 4.98 -0.37
N ARG A 98 -10.19 5.17 -0.79
CA ARG A 98 -9.73 4.79 -2.14
C ARG A 98 -9.78 3.27 -2.35
N VAL A 99 -9.49 2.48 -1.32
CA VAL A 99 -9.65 1.01 -1.36
C VAL A 99 -11.13 0.65 -1.48
N ASP A 100 -12.01 1.21 -0.66
CA ASP A 100 -13.45 0.93 -0.73
C ASP A 100 -14.06 1.28 -2.10
N VAL A 101 -13.59 2.35 -2.74
CA VAL A 101 -13.98 2.70 -4.12
C VAL A 101 -13.45 1.67 -5.11
N ALA A 102 -12.18 1.25 -5.00
CA ALA A 102 -11.58 0.28 -5.91
C ALA A 102 -12.23 -1.12 -5.79
N VAL A 103 -12.53 -1.56 -4.57
CA VAL A 103 -13.24 -2.81 -4.27
C VAL A 103 -14.60 -2.84 -4.94
N ARG A 104 -15.40 -1.78 -4.77
CA ARG A 104 -16.72 -1.65 -5.41
C ARG A 104 -16.63 -1.63 -6.94
N ARG A 105 -15.67 -0.89 -7.49
CA ARG A 105 -15.48 -0.77 -8.96
C ARG A 105 -15.04 -2.08 -9.61
N ASN A 106 -14.19 -2.85 -8.94
CA ASN A 106 -13.60 -4.06 -9.50
C ASN A 106 -14.35 -5.34 -9.09
N HIS A 107 -15.40 -5.23 -8.27
CA HIS A 107 -16.14 -6.38 -7.71
C HIS A 107 -15.23 -7.40 -7.02
N THR A 108 -14.21 -6.92 -6.29
CA THR A 108 -13.27 -7.76 -5.55
C THR A 108 -13.55 -7.70 -4.05
N GLN A 109 -12.71 -8.35 -3.24
CA GLN A 109 -12.80 -8.31 -1.78
C GLN A 109 -11.80 -7.32 -1.19
N ALA A 110 -12.23 -6.62 -0.14
CA ALA A 110 -11.34 -5.79 0.66
C ALA A 110 -10.43 -6.69 1.52
N PRO A 111 -9.11 -6.42 1.57
CA PRO A 111 -8.21 -7.12 2.47
C PRO A 111 -8.64 -6.93 3.93
N ALA A 112 -8.53 -7.98 4.75
CA ALA A 112 -8.95 -7.95 6.16
C ALA A 112 -8.28 -6.81 6.96
N MET A 113 -7.06 -6.43 6.58
CA MET A 113 -6.33 -5.30 7.15
C MET A 113 -7.09 -3.98 7.08
N ILE A 114 -7.92 -3.75 6.04
CA ILE A 114 -8.75 -2.54 5.94
C ILE A 114 -9.76 -2.48 7.08
N ASN A 115 -10.39 -3.60 7.40
CA ASN A 115 -11.32 -3.67 8.52
C ASN A 115 -10.60 -3.42 9.84
N VAL A 116 -9.39 -3.97 10.02
CA VAL A 116 -8.55 -3.70 11.20
C VAL A 116 -8.23 -2.20 11.32
N LEU A 117 -7.81 -1.55 10.23
CA LEU A 117 -7.50 -0.11 10.25
C LEU A 117 -8.73 0.76 10.57
N LYS A 118 -9.92 0.39 10.08
CA LYS A 118 -11.19 1.09 10.40
C LYS A 118 -11.56 1.01 11.89
N LEU A 119 -11.04 0.01 12.61
CA LEU A 119 -11.28 -0.12 14.04
C LEU A 119 -10.45 0.88 14.86
N ASP A 120 -9.32 1.37 14.36
CA ASP A 120 -8.50 2.38 15.04
C ASP A 120 -9.27 3.70 15.19
N HIS A 121 -9.40 4.19 16.44
CA HIS A 121 -10.20 5.38 16.74
C HIS A 121 -9.67 6.63 16.02
N ARG A 122 -8.35 6.76 15.86
CA ARG A 122 -7.71 7.90 15.21
C ARG A 122 -8.04 7.92 13.73
N VAL A 123 -8.12 6.75 13.10
CA VAL A 123 -8.54 6.62 11.69
C VAL A 123 -10.04 6.87 11.58
N ARG A 124 -10.84 6.32 12.49
CA ARG A 124 -12.30 6.41 12.49
C ARG A 124 -12.80 7.85 12.53
N GLU A 125 -12.16 8.73 13.30
CA GLU A 125 -12.48 10.16 13.37
C GLU A 125 -12.36 10.88 12.01
N HIS A 126 -11.60 10.32 11.07
CA HIS A 126 -11.42 10.87 9.72
C HIS A 126 -12.22 10.13 8.64
N LEU A 127 -12.86 9.01 8.97
CA LEU A 127 -13.70 8.31 8.00
C LEU A 127 -15.02 9.10 7.83
N PRO A 128 -15.52 9.22 6.59
CA PRO A 128 -16.83 9.83 6.37
C PRO A 128 -17.87 9.04 7.17
N TYR A 129 -18.74 9.75 7.87
CA TYR A 129 -19.82 9.14 8.63
C TYR A 129 -20.69 8.32 7.67
N LEU A 130 -20.59 6.99 7.74
CA LEU A 130 -21.52 6.09 7.09
C LEU A 130 -22.65 5.86 8.10
N PRO A 131 -23.86 6.39 7.87
CA PRO A 131 -25.00 5.96 8.66
C PRO A 131 -25.18 4.44 8.47
N ALA A 132 -25.47 3.76 9.58
CA ALA A 132 -25.68 2.32 9.65
C ALA A 132 -26.79 1.82 8.72
#